data_AF-A0A962HUQ9-F1
#
_entry.id   AF-A0A962HUQ9-F1
#
_cell.length_a   1.000
_cell.length_b   1.000
_cell.length_c   1.000
_cell.angle_alpha   90.00
_cell.angle_beta   90.00
_cell.angle_gamma   90.00
#
_symmetry.space_group_name_H-M   'P 1'
#
loop_
_entity.id
_entity.type
_entity.pdbx_description
1 polymer ?
#
loop_
_entity_poly.entity_id
_entity_poly.type
_entity_poly.pdbx_seq_one_letter_code
_entity_poly.pdbx_strand_id
1 'polypeptide(L)'
;MEPDKSRRGIYLGLAGLAVVALLVVLLRPSGIAVDTATVARGTLSVTVEEQGRTRARERYTVAAPITGRLLRTKFEAGDGVKAGDVLAHIAPPPNDARATATLRSDLASAQARARAAAAALREAESADKLASVEAARRVDLFA
;
A
#
# COMPACT_ATOMS: atom_id res chain seq x y z
N MET A 1 116.31 7.11 -46.05
CA MET A 1 116.57 7.58 -44.69
C MET A 1 115.34 7.27 -43.85
N GLU A 2 115.47 6.33 -42.91
CA GLU A 2 114.40 5.61 -42.19
C GLU A 2 113.24 6.43 -41.58
N PRO A 3 112.02 5.86 -41.50
CA PRO A 3 110.83 6.51 -40.93
C PRO A 3 110.81 6.46 -39.39
N ASP A 4 110.63 7.62 -38.76
CA ASP A 4 110.43 7.81 -37.31
C ASP A 4 109.19 7.04 -36.81
N LYS A 5 109.46 6.13 -35.87
CA LYS A 5 108.52 5.16 -35.25
C LYS A 5 107.65 5.78 -34.14
N SER A 6 107.92 7.02 -33.70
CA SER A 6 107.41 7.63 -32.46
C SER A 6 106.06 8.32 -32.63
N ARG A 7 105.79 8.98 -33.78
CA ARG A 7 104.50 9.65 -34.02
C ARG A 7 103.35 8.69 -34.30
N ARG A 8 103.65 7.53 -34.91
CA ARG A 8 102.66 6.50 -35.27
C ARG A 8 101.99 5.89 -34.03
N GLY A 9 102.72 5.80 -32.92
CA GLY A 9 102.18 5.28 -31.65
C GLY A 9 101.09 6.17 -31.03
N ILE A 10 101.25 7.50 -31.11
CA ILE A 10 100.28 8.47 -30.56
C ILE A 10 98.97 8.43 -31.36
N TYR A 11 99.05 8.40 -32.69
CA TYR A 11 97.86 8.30 -33.54
C TYR A 11 97.13 6.96 -33.35
N LEU A 12 97.86 5.86 -33.16
CA LEU A 12 97.26 4.55 -32.85
C LEU A 12 96.59 4.54 -31.47
N GLY A 13 97.18 5.18 -30.46
CA GLY A 13 96.57 5.33 -29.13
C GLY A 13 95.30 6.18 -29.17
N LEU A 14 95.33 7.30 -29.90
CA LEU A 14 94.17 8.18 -30.08
C LEU A 14 93.04 7.46 -30.85
N ALA A 15 93.39 6.70 -31.89
CA ALA A 15 92.44 5.87 -32.63
C ALA A 15 91.83 4.79 -31.74
N GLY A 16 92.64 4.11 -30.91
CA GLY A 16 92.14 3.15 -29.93
C GLY A 16 91.17 3.77 -28.92
N LEU A 17 91.51 4.94 -28.37
CA LEU A 17 90.63 5.67 -27.45
C LEU A 17 89.32 6.10 -28.11
N ALA A 18 89.39 6.57 -29.37
CA ALA A 18 88.21 6.94 -30.14
C ALA A 18 87.30 5.74 -30.41
N VAL A 19 87.87 4.58 -30.72
CA VAL A 19 87.11 3.32 -30.90
C VAL A 19 86.44 2.90 -29.60
N VAL A 20 87.16 2.97 -28.47
CA VAL A 20 86.59 2.64 -27.15
C VAL A 20 85.46 3.61 -26.77
N ALA A 21 85.66 4.92 -26.97
CA ALA A 21 84.63 5.93 -26.70
C ALA A 21 83.37 5.71 -27.57
N LEU A 22 83.56 5.37 -28.86
CA LEU A 22 82.46 5.07 -29.77
C LEU A 22 81.69 3.82 -29.33
N LEU A 23 82.39 2.76 -28.95
CA LEU A 23 81.78 1.54 -28.42
C LEU A 23 80.97 1.82 -27.16
N VAL A 24 81.50 2.64 -26.23
CA VAL A 24 80.76 3.01 -25.01
C VAL A 24 79.47 3.76 -25.33
N VAL A 25 79.46 4.64 -26.33
CA VAL A 25 78.25 5.38 -26.74
C VAL A 25 77.24 4.46 -27.44
N LEU A 26 77.69 3.59 -28.35
CA LEU A 26 76.82 2.68 -29.10
C LEU A 26 76.21 1.57 -28.23
N LEU A 27 76.96 1.09 -27.23
CA LEU A 27 76.51 0.03 -26.33
C LEU A 27 75.73 0.59 -25.12
N ARG A 28 75.49 1.91 -25.04
CA ARG A 28 74.58 2.44 -24.00
C ARG A 28 73.16 1.94 -24.28
N PRO A 29 72.53 1.20 -23.34
CA PRO A 29 71.16 0.75 -23.52
C PRO A 29 70.22 1.94 -23.56
N SER A 30 69.43 2.04 -24.64
CA SER A 30 68.34 3.01 -24.73
C SER A 30 67.18 2.53 -23.88
N GLY A 31 66.75 3.36 -22.92
CA GLY A 31 65.59 3.07 -22.08
C GLY A 31 64.30 3.04 -22.91
N ILE A 32 63.38 2.16 -22.53
CA ILE A 32 62.05 2.07 -23.16
C ILE A 32 61.20 3.20 -22.61
N ALA A 33 60.63 4.03 -23.51
CA ALA A 33 59.69 5.07 -23.12
C ALA A 33 58.38 4.43 -22.66
N VAL A 34 57.97 4.72 -21.43
CA VAL A 34 56.69 4.29 -20.86
C VAL A 34 55.83 5.50 -20.54
N ASP A 35 54.54 5.38 -20.79
CA ASP A 35 53.58 6.42 -20.43
C ASP A 35 53.17 6.24 -18.97
N THR A 36 53.21 7.32 -18.20
CA THR A 36 52.88 7.30 -16.78
C THR A 36 51.95 8.45 -16.44
N ALA A 37 51.02 8.18 -15.53
CA ALA A 37 50.09 9.18 -15.04
C ALA A 37 50.16 9.26 -13.51
N THR A 38 50.03 10.47 -12.97
CA THR A 38 49.95 10.71 -11.53
C THR A 38 48.56 10.36 -11.00
N VAL A 39 48.49 9.48 -10.00
CA VAL A 39 47.24 9.09 -9.35
C VAL A 39 46.94 10.01 -8.18
N ALA A 40 45.71 10.52 -8.08
CA ALA A 40 45.20 11.30 -6.96
C ALA A 40 43.96 10.63 -6.34
N ARG A 41 43.74 10.83 -5.04
CA ARG A 41 42.53 10.35 -4.36
C ARG A 41 41.49 11.47 -4.30
N GLY A 42 40.24 11.14 -4.60
CA GLY A 42 39.08 12.03 -4.49
C GLY A 42 37.84 11.25 -4.05
N THR A 43 36.78 11.96 -3.68
CA THR A 43 35.51 11.36 -3.31
C THR A 43 34.75 10.92 -4.55
N LEU A 44 34.51 9.62 -4.69
CA LEU A 44 33.67 9.06 -5.74
C LEU A 44 32.25 8.88 -5.19
N SER A 45 31.32 9.73 -5.62
CA SER A 45 29.90 9.58 -5.28
C SER A 45 29.21 8.71 -6.32
N VAL A 46 28.76 7.54 -5.90
CA VAL A 46 27.94 6.65 -6.73
C VAL A 46 26.48 6.88 -6.36
N THR A 47 25.71 7.47 -7.27
CA THR A 47 24.26 7.62 -7.12
C THR A 47 23.57 6.41 -7.72
N VAL A 48 22.65 5.81 -6.98
CA VAL A 48 21.77 4.75 -7.49
C VAL A 48 20.42 5.41 -7.81
N GLU A 49 20.06 5.44 -9.09
CA GLU A 49 18.79 5.99 -9.57
C GLU A 49 17.81 4.85 -9.84
N GLU A 50 16.75 4.78 -9.04
CA GLU A 50 15.72 3.74 -9.12
C GLU A 50 14.35 4.37 -9.40
N GLN A 51 13.55 3.70 -10.21
CA GLN A 51 12.19 4.16 -10.51
C GLN A 51 11.23 3.79 -9.37
N GLY A 52 10.95 4.76 -8.50
CA GLY A 52 9.89 4.65 -7.51
C GLY A 52 8.51 4.74 -8.16
N ARG A 53 7.61 3.81 -7.82
CA ARG A 53 6.17 3.94 -8.15
C ARG A 53 5.39 4.34 -6.92
N THR A 54 4.80 5.53 -6.93
CA THR A 54 3.84 5.95 -5.91
C THR A 54 2.54 5.17 -6.10
N ARG A 55 2.12 4.43 -5.08
CA ARG A 55 0.80 3.78 -5.04
C ARG A 55 -0.02 4.37 -3.90
N ALA A 56 -1.30 4.64 -4.17
CA ALA A 56 -2.25 4.94 -3.11
C ALA A 56 -2.30 3.74 -2.16
N ARG A 57 -2.06 3.97 -0.86
CA ARG A 57 -2.00 2.89 0.13
C ARG A 57 -3.35 2.19 0.31
N GLU A 58 -4.42 2.97 0.30
CA GLU A 58 -5.75 2.50 0.64
C GLU A 58 -6.75 3.00 -0.40
N ARG A 59 -7.21 2.10 -1.26
CA ARG A 59 -8.26 2.36 -2.22
C ARG A 59 -9.53 1.67 -1.75
N TYR A 60 -10.57 2.45 -1.50
CA TYR A 60 -11.88 1.95 -1.13
C TYR A 60 -12.87 2.13 -2.27
N THR A 61 -13.68 1.10 -2.51
CA THR A 61 -14.82 1.16 -3.42
C THR A 61 -16.08 1.26 -2.56
N VAL A 62 -16.79 2.39 -2.66
CA VAL A 62 -18.07 2.56 -1.98
C VAL A 62 -19.19 2.11 -2.92
N ALA A 63 -20.02 1.19 -2.45
CA ALA A 63 -21.15 0.65 -3.20
C ALA A 63 -22.47 0.96 -2.50
N ALA A 64 -23.53 1.08 -3.29
CA ALA A 64 -24.89 1.22 -2.77
C ALA A 64 -25.34 -0.07 -2.06
N PRO A 65 -25.86 0.00 -0.82
CA PRO A 65 -26.34 -1.19 -0.11
C PRO A 65 -27.68 -1.71 -0.64
N ILE A 66 -28.41 -0.87 -1.39
CA ILE A 66 -29.72 -1.17 -1.97
C ILE A 66 -29.74 -0.86 -3.45
N THR A 67 -30.51 -1.63 -4.21
CA THR A 67 -30.87 -1.28 -5.59
C THR A 67 -31.83 -0.10 -5.58
N GLY A 68 -31.68 0.81 -6.53
CA GLY A 68 -32.56 1.96 -6.65
C GLY A 68 -32.10 2.93 -7.74
N ARG A 69 -32.80 4.06 -7.85
CA ARG A 69 -32.43 5.14 -8.76
C ARG A 69 -31.55 6.15 -8.03
N LEU A 70 -30.38 6.43 -8.60
CA LEU A 70 -29.50 7.49 -8.11
C LEU A 70 -30.18 8.85 -8.28
N LEU A 71 -30.34 9.59 -7.19
CA LEU A 71 -30.80 10.97 -7.21
C LEU A 71 -29.62 11.91 -7.47
N ARG A 72 -29.92 13.18 -7.77
CA ARG A 72 -28.89 14.18 -8.07
C ARG A 72 -27.86 14.25 -6.94
N THR A 73 -26.61 14.04 -7.32
CA THR A 73 -25.45 14.04 -6.42
C THR A 73 -24.78 15.42 -6.47
N LYS A 74 -24.15 15.83 -5.36
CA LYS A 74 -23.46 17.12 -5.24
C LYS A 74 -21.96 17.05 -5.57
N PHE A 75 -21.41 15.84 -5.69
CA PHE A 75 -20.00 15.59 -5.91
C PHE A 75 -19.70 15.32 -7.38
N GLU A 76 -18.56 15.83 -7.84
CA GLU A 76 -17.99 15.55 -9.15
C GLU A 76 -16.67 14.78 -9.02
N ALA A 77 -16.18 14.25 -10.16
CA ALA A 77 -14.95 13.48 -10.18
C ALA A 77 -13.74 14.36 -9.82
N GLY A 78 -13.04 14.02 -8.74
CA GLY A 78 -11.87 14.75 -8.24
C GLY A 78 -12.12 15.53 -6.96
N ASP A 79 -13.38 15.61 -6.50
CA ASP A 79 -13.71 16.26 -5.24
C ASP A 79 -13.16 15.49 -4.03
N GLY A 80 -12.66 16.23 -3.05
CA GLY A 80 -12.27 15.68 -1.75
C GLY A 80 -13.49 15.38 -0.89
N VAL A 81 -13.52 14.19 -0.28
CA VAL A 81 -14.60 13.74 0.60
C VAL A 81 -14.07 13.48 2.01
N LYS A 82 -14.87 13.75 3.04
CA LYS A 82 -14.55 13.48 4.44
C LYS A 82 -15.42 12.35 4.98
N ALA A 83 -14.97 11.76 6.09
CA ALA A 83 -15.76 10.77 6.81
C ALA A 83 -17.09 11.39 7.28
N GLY A 84 -18.20 10.73 6.95
CA GLY A 84 -19.55 11.20 7.26
C GLY A 84 -20.25 11.95 6.13
N ASP A 85 -19.55 12.28 5.03
CA ASP A 85 -20.17 12.96 3.90
C ASP A 85 -21.14 12.03 3.16
N VAL A 86 -22.33 12.56 2.83
CA VAL A 86 -23.34 11.84 2.06
C VAL A 86 -22.99 11.89 0.58
N LEU A 87 -22.34 10.84 0.08
CA LEU A 87 -21.89 10.76 -1.31
C LEU A 87 -23.04 10.77 -2.31
N ALA A 88 -24.16 10.09 -2.02
CA ALA A 88 -25.32 10.07 -2.91
C ALA A 88 -26.62 9.73 -2.17
N HIS A 89 -27.75 10.13 -2.77
CA HIS A 89 -29.09 9.73 -2.33
C HIS A 89 -29.66 8.73 -3.34
N ILE A 90 -30.24 7.63 -2.85
CA ILE A 90 -30.78 6.57 -3.71
C ILE A 90 -32.27 6.43 -3.40
N ALA A 91 -33.10 6.62 -4.41
CA ALA A 91 -34.53 6.34 -4.31
C ALA A 91 -34.75 4.83 -4.48
N PRO A 92 -35.30 4.14 -3.46
CA PRO A 92 -35.62 2.72 -3.57
C PRO A 92 -36.61 2.46 -4.71
N PRO A 93 -36.63 1.25 -5.28
CA PRO A 93 -37.69 0.87 -6.20
C PRO A 93 -39.06 1.03 -5.52
N PRO A 94 -40.12 1.33 -6.29
CA PRO A 94 -41.47 1.40 -5.75
C PRO A 94 -41.82 0.04 -5.13
N ASN A 95 -42.22 0.05 -3.85
CA ASN A 95 -42.70 -1.14 -3.17
C ASN A 95 -43.97 -1.63 -3.86
N ASP A 96 -44.09 -2.94 -4.06
CA ASP A 96 -45.32 -3.54 -4.57
C ASP A 96 -46.49 -3.24 -3.60
N ALA A 97 -47.49 -2.51 -4.10
CA ALA A 97 -48.68 -2.13 -3.33
C ALA A 97 -49.43 -3.36 -2.80
N ARG A 98 -49.39 -4.49 -3.53
CA ARG A 98 -49.99 -5.74 -3.06
C ARG A 98 -49.21 -6.33 -1.90
N ALA A 99 -47.88 -6.42 -2.00
CA ALA A 99 -47.04 -6.95 -0.93
C ALA A 99 -47.19 -6.13 0.37
N THR A 100 -47.24 -4.81 0.27
CA THR A 100 -47.45 -3.94 1.44
C THR A 100 -48.85 -4.07 2.03
N ALA A 101 -49.89 -4.26 1.21
CA ALA A 101 -51.25 -4.53 1.69
C ALA A 101 -51.33 -5.87 2.45
N THR A 102 -50.69 -6.92 1.94
CA THR A 102 -50.62 -8.24 2.61
C THR A 102 -49.93 -8.12 3.97
N LEU A 103 -48.75 -7.50 4.02
CA LEU A 103 -48.02 -7.31 5.29
C LEU A 103 -48.83 -6.53 6.33
N ARG A 104 -49.59 -5.52 5.91
CA ARG A 104 -50.49 -4.76 6.81
C ARG A 104 -51.65 -5.62 7.31
N SER A 105 -52.26 -6.42 6.45
CA SER A 105 -53.32 -7.36 6.82
C SER A 105 -52.82 -8.40 7.82
N ASP A 106 -51.60 -8.92 7.61
CA ASP A 106 -50.98 -9.90 8.50
C ASP A 106 -50.68 -9.29 9.87
N LEU A 107 -50.13 -8.06 9.89
CA LEU A 107 -49.91 -7.31 11.12
C LEU A 107 -51.22 -7.07 11.90
N ALA A 108 -52.27 -6.64 11.20
CA ALA A 108 -53.58 -6.42 11.82
C ALA A 108 -54.16 -7.72 12.40
N SER A 109 -54.04 -8.83 11.68
CA SER A 109 -54.49 -10.15 12.12
C SER A 109 -53.71 -10.66 13.33
N ALA A 110 -52.38 -10.47 13.34
CA ALA A 110 -51.53 -10.82 14.47
C ALA A 110 -51.87 -9.99 15.72
N GLN A 111 -52.12 -8.69 15.55
CA GLN A 111 -52.55 -7.81 16.63
C GLN A 111 -53.93 -8.18 17.18
N ALA A 112 -54.88 -8.54 16.31
CA ALA A 112 -56.20 -9.00 16.74
C ALA A 112 -56.10 -10.29 17.57
N ARG A 113 -55.29 -11.26 17.14
CA ARG A 113 -55.02 -12.49 17.90
C ARG A 113 -54.38 -12.20 19.26
N ALA A 114 -53.39 -11.30 19.31
CA ALA A 114 -52.76 -10.89 20.57
C ALA A 114 -53.75 -10.24 21.54
N ARG A 115 -54.66 -9.39 21.04
CA ARG A 115 -55.72 -8.78 21.86
C ARG A 115 -56.72 -9.81 22.38
N ALA A 116 -57.12 -10.76 21.54
CA ALA A 116 -58.01 -11.84 21.95
C ALA A 116 -57.35 -12.72 23.03
N ALA A 117 -56.09 -13.10 22.85
CA ALA A 117 -55.33 -13.85 23.85
C ALA A 117 -55.20 -13.08 25.18
N ALA A 118 -54.93 -11.78 25.13
CA ALA A 118 -54.87 -10.93 26.33
C ALA A 118 -56.23 -10.73 27.01
N ALA A 119 -57.33 -10.81 26.27
CA ALA A 119 -58.67 -10.81 26.85
C ALA A 119 -58.97 -12.14 27.55
N ALA A 120 -58.68 -13.27 26.89
CA ALA A 120 -58.84 -14.61 27.46
C ALA A 120 -58.00 -14.81 28.73
N LEU A 121 -56.78 -14.29 28.76
CA LEU A 121 -55.94 -14.30 29.97
C LEU A 121 -56.59 -13.54 31.13
N ARG A 122 -57.11 -12.33 30.87
CA ARG A 122 -57.78 -11.51 31.90
C ARG A 122 -59.05 -12.18 32.44
N GLU A 123 -59.78 -12.88 31.58
CA GLU A 123 -60.96 -13.65 31.98
C GLU A 123 -60.57 -14.84 32.85
N ALA A 124 -59.56 -15.61 32.46
CA ALA A 124 -59.03 -16.72 33.25
C ALA A 124 -58.52 -16.26 34.64
N GLU A 125 -57.79 -15.16 34.70
CA GLU A 125 -57.33 -14.55 35.97
C GLU A 125 -58.50 -14.10 36.85
N SER A 126 -59.58 -13.60 36.26
CA SER A 126 -60.77 -13.16 37.01
C SER A 126 -61.55 -14.35 37.57
N ALA A 127 -61.67 -15.43 36.79
CA ALA A 127 -62.29 -16.67 37.23
C ALA A 127 -61.50 -17.34 38.37
N ASP A 128 -60.16 -17.35 38.28
CA ASP A 128 -59.28 -17.87 39.33
C ASP A 128 -59.42 -17.07 40.64
N LYS A 129 -59.47 -15.74 40.55
CA LYS A 129 -59.76 -14.88 41.72
C LYS A 129 -61.12 -15.16 42.35
N LEU A 130 -62.16 -15.38 41.53
CA LEU A 130 -63.48 -15.72 42.07
C LEU A 130 -63.45 -17.09 42.77
N ALA A 131 -62.85 -18.09 42.13
CA ALA A 131 -62.74 -19.44 42.67
C ALA A 131 -61.97 -19.49 44.00
N SER A 132 -60.89 -18.72 44.13
CA SER A 132 -60.13 -18.62 45.38
C SER A 132 -60.92 -17.93 46.50
N VAL A 133 -61.68 -16.86 46.19
CA VAL A 133 -62.56 -16.20 47.17
C VAL A 133 -63.68 -17.13 47.64
N GLU A 134 -64.31 -17.88 46.74
CA GLU A 134 -65.34 -18.86 47.08
C GLU A 134 -64.80 -20.02 47.91
N ALA A 135 -63.59 -20.50 47.59
CA ALA A 135 -62.92 -21.53 48.38
C ALA A 135 -62.63 -21.05 49.81
N ALA A 136 -62.14 -19.82 49.98
CA ALA A 136 -61.91 -19.22 51.30
C ALA A 136 -63.21 -19.08 52.10
N ARG A 137 -64.28 -18.55 51.49
CA ARG A 137 -65.59 -18.43 52.13
C ARG A 137 -66.13 -19.77 52.61
N ARG A 138 -65.92 -20.83 51.83
CA ARG A 138 -66.38 -22.18 52.18
C ARG A 138 -65.67 -22.70 53.42
N VAL A 139 -64.36 -22.47 53.54
CA VAL A 139 -63.59 -22.86 54.73
C VAL A 139 -64.08 -22.14 55.97
N ASP A 140 -64.33 -20.82 55.89
CA ASP A 140 -64.80 -20.01 57.03
C ASP A 140 -66.20 -20.40 57.54
N LEU A 141 -67.09 -20.91 56.67
CA LEU A 141 -68.46 -21.30 57.05
C LEU A 141 -68.53 -22.66 57.77
N PHE A 142 -67.47 -23.47 57.71
CA PHE A 142 -67.40 -24.80 58.33
C PHE A 142 -66.40 -24.87 59.50
N ALA A 143 -65.90 -23.73 59.98
CA ALA A 143 -65.07 -23.60 61.18
C ALA A 143 -65.91 -23.08 62.36
#